data_AF-A0AB74U898-F1
#
_entry.id   AF-A0AB74U898-F1
#
_cell.length_a   1.000
_cell.length_b   1.000
_cell.length_c   1.000
_cell.angle_alpha   90.00
_cell.angle_beta   90.00
_cell.angle_gamma   90.00
#
_symmetry.space_group_name_H-M   'P 1'
#
loop_
_entity.id
_entity.type
_entity.pdbx_description
1 polymer ?
#
loop_
_entity_poly.entity_id
_entity_poly.type
_entity_poly.pdbx_seq_one_letter_code
_entity_poly.pdbx_strand_id
1 'polypeptide(L)'
;MAGKALHFKERSSACRALRDALHETQIVDVGIAQLNVRWQPQLFGPGQRFADPCDGLNPYANLDEAAGLIRRYFDESGDWLIAAGRYHRPAGGAPAARYRAVVRRELALLGAGHLPGSALARDGISESASGERLAANQPSETPIEPITWVTPTPRPDTPAPADVTWVTPAKRPWTAEVAHR
;
A
#
# COMPACT_ATOMS: atom_id res chain seq x y z
N MET A 1 5.86 -9.96 12.54
CA MET A 1 4.70 -10.85 12.38
C MET A 1 4.03 -10.44 11.08
N ALA A 2 3.96 -11.34 10.11
CA ALA A 2 3.23 -11.10 8.87
C ALA A 2 1.86 -11.74 9.01
N GLY A 3 0.79 -10.96 8.77
CA GLY A 3 -0.56 -11.51 8.67
C GLY A 3 -0.69 -12.38 7.41
N LYS A 4 -1.65 -13.31 7.41
CA LYS A 4 -1.98 -14.09 6.22
C LYS A 4 -2.99 -13.31 5.39
N ALA A 5 -2.63 -12.97 4.15
CA ALA A 5 -3.59 -12.39 3.21
C ALA A 5 -4.63 -13.45 2.83
N LEU A 6 -5.92 -13.09 2.93
CA LEU A 6 -7.04 -13.93 2.52
C LEU A 6 -7.83 -13.19 1.44
N HIS A 7 -8.05 -13.87 0.31
CA HIS A 7 -8.83 -13.33 -0.80
C HIS A 7 -10.08 -14.19 -1.00
N PHE A 8 -11.22 -13.53 -1.15
CA PHE A 8 -12.52 -14.18 -1.30
C PHE A 8 -13.19 -13.70 -2.57
N LYS A 9 -13.89 -14.60 -3.27
CA LYS A 9 -14.68 -14.26 -4.45
C LYS A 9 -15.91 -13.42 -4.12
N GLU A 10 -16.48 -13.63 -2.92
CA GLU A 10 -17.73 -13.03 -2.49
C GLU A 10 -17.54 -12.19 -1.23
N ARG A 11 -18.19 -11.03 -1.19
CA ARG A 11 -18.18 -10.12 -0.04
C ARG A 11 -18.70 -10.79 1.23
N SER A 12 -19.73 -11.64 1.12
CA SER A 12 -20.32 -12.36 2.26
C SER A 12 -19.30 -13.29 2.94
N SER A 13 -18.48 -13.99 2.15
CA SER A 13 -17.41 -14.86 2.63
C SER A 13 -16.27 -14.05 3.27
N ALA A 14 -15.88 -12.93 2.66
CA ALA A 14 -14.91 -12.01 3.26
C ALA A 14 -15.42 -11.43 4.60
N CYS A 15 -16.70 -11.06 4.67
CA CYS A 15 -17.30 -10.51 5.88
C CYS A 15 -17.33 -11.53 7.03
N ARG A 16 -17.68 -12.80 6.75
CA ARG A 16 -17.59 -13.87 7.76
C ARG A 16 -16.17 -14.04 8.28
N ALA A 17 -15.20 -14.23 7.38
CA ALA A 17 -13.80 -14.39 7.76
C ALA A 17 -13.24 -13.17 8.52
N LEU A 18 -13.67 -11.96 8.17
CA LEU A 18 -13.32 -10.74 8.89
C LEU A 18 -13.88 -10.75 10.31
N ARG A 19 -15.16 -11.10 10.50
CA ARG A 19 -15.75 -11.20 11.83
C ARG A 19 -15.06 -12.27 12.67
N ASP A 20 -14.80 -13.44 12.10
CA ASP A 20 -14.08 -14.53 12.74
C ASP A 20 -12.69 -14.06 13.22
N ALA A 21 -11.93 -13.40 12.36
CA ALA A 21 -10.62 -12.85 12.73
C ALA A 21 -10.71 -11.79 13.83
N LEU A 22 -11.75 -10.94 13.81
CA LEU A 22 -11.96 -9.89 14.81
C LEU A 22 -12.40 -10.42 16.18
N HIS A 23 -12.88 -11.67 16.27
CA HIS A 23 -13.04 -12.35 17.55
C HIS A 23 -11.69 -12.70 18.21
N GLU A 24 -10.62 -12.86 17.43
CA GLU A 24 -9.29 -13.22 17.92
C GLU A 24 -8.38 -11.99 18.11
N THR A 25 -8.43 -11.01 17.20
CA THR A 25 -7.53 -9.85 17.24
C THR A 25 -8.10 -8.65 16.48
N GLN A 26 -7.75 -7.44 16.91
CA GLN A 26 -8.03 -6.21 16.16
C GLN A 26 -6.93 -5.82 15.18
N ILE A 27 -5.79 -6.53 15.16
CA ILE A 27 -4.71 -6.29 14.19
C ILE A 27 -5.10 -6.99 12.88
N VAL A 28 -6.08 -6.42 12.20
CA VAL A 28 -6.65 -6.94 10.95
C VAL A 28 -6.74 -5.79 9.96
N ASP A 29 -6.21 -6.01 8.75
CA ASP A 29 -6.31 -5.08 7.63
C ASP A 29 -7.55 -5.38 6.79
N VAL A 30 -8.36 -4.37 6.51
CA VAL A 30 -9.66 -4.52 5.86
C VAL A 30 -9.65 -3.87 4.48
N GLY A 31 -10.14 -4.61 3.49
CA GLY A 31 -10.41 -4.09 2.15
C GLY A 31 -9.16 -3.83 1.31
N ILE A 32 -9.37 -3.21 0.15
CA ILE A 32 -8.35 -3.04 -0.89
C ILE A 32 -7.21 -2.09 -0.47
N ALA A 33 -7.50 -1.09 0.36
CA ALA A 33 -6.51 -0.17 0.90
C ALA A 33 -5.84 -0.68 2.17
N GLN A 34 -6.24 -1.85 2.68
CA GLN A 34 -5.64 -2.47 3.88
C GLN A 34 -5.74 -1.56 5.13
N LEU A 35 -6.94 -1.01 5.40
CA LEU A 35 -7.19 -0.20 6.58
C LEU A 35 -7.17 -1.08 7.84
N ASN A 36 -6.23 -0.83 8.76
CA ASN A 36 -6.08 -1.64 9.97
C ASN A 36 -7.10 -1.25 11.06
N VAL A 37 -7.89 -2.21 11.55
CA VAL A 37 -8.93 -1.97 12.58
C VAL A 37 -8.36 -1.40 13.87
N ARG A 38 -7.24 -1.94 14.37
CA ARG A 38 -6.62 -1.47 15.61
C ARG A 38 -5.99 -0.08 15.47
N TRP A 39 -5.42 0.23 14.30
CA TRP A 39 -4.69 1.47 14.10
C TRP A 39 -5.54 2.61 13.55
N GLN A 40 -6.76 2.33 13.09
CA GLN A 40 -7.71 3.33 12.59
C GLN A 40 -9.01 3.39 13.42
N PRO A 41 -8.94 3.63 14.75
CA PRO A 41 -10.12 3.65 15.62
C PRO A 41 -11.09 4.80 15.31
N GLN A 42 -10.66 5.81 14.57
CA GLN A 42 -11.51 6.88 14.03
C GLN A 42 -12.35 6.43 12.81
N LEU A 43 -12.07 5.24 12.26
CA LEU A 43 -12.83 4.66 11.16
C LEU A 43 -13.67 3.47 11.62
N PHE A 44 -13.15 2.64 12.52
CA PHE A 44 -13.80 1.40 12.96
C PHE A 44 -14.31 1.49 14.40
N GLY A 45 -15.51 0.94 14.62
CA GLY A 45 -16.13 0.81 15.94
C GLY A 45 -17.41 1.64 16.10
N PRO A 46 -18.09 1.51 17.26
CA PRO A 46 -19.40 2.14 17.48
C PRO A 46 -19.35 3.66 17.26
N GLY A 47 -20.28 4.16 16.45
CA GLY A 47 -20.38 5.59 16.11
C GLY A 47 -19.36 6.10 15.08
N GLN A 48 -18.50 5.23 14.55
CA GLN A 48 -17.57 5.56 13.46
C GLN A 48 -18.16 5.18 12.10
N ARG A 49 -17.49 5.59 11.01
CA ARG A 49 -17.94 5.30 9.65
C ARG A 49 -18.14 3.80 9.38
N PHE A 50 -17.25 2.96 9.88
CA PHE A 50 -17.34 1.50 9.81
C PHE A 50 -17.70 0.94 11.19
N ALA A 51 -18.88 1.32 11.67
CA ALA A 51 -19.47 0.71 12.87
C ALA A 51 -19.64 -0.81 12.68
N ASP A 52 -20.04 -1.23 11.49
CA ASP A 52 -19.85 -2.61 11.03
C ASP A 52 -18.50 -2.70 10.28
N PRO A 53 -17.54 -3.52 10.74
CA PRO A 53 -16.25 -3.65 10.06
C PRO A 53 -16.38 -4.19 8.63
N CYS A 54 -17.45 -4.92 8.29
CA CYS A 54 -17.69 -5.40 6.94
C CYS A 54 -18.00 -4.28 5.94
N ASP A 55 -18.39 -3.09 6.38
CA ASP A 55 -18.60 -1.94 5.49
C ASP A 55 -17.28 -1.42 4.93
N GLY A 56 -16.18 -1.62 5.67
CA GLY A 56 -14.82 -1.40 5.19
C GLY A 56 -14.40 -2.33 4.04
N LEU A 57 -15.17 -3.39 3.73
CA LEU A 57 -14.93 -4.23 2.55
C LEU A 57 -15.48 -3.61 1.26
N ASN A 58 -16.35 -2.59 1.33
CA ASN A 58 -16.77 -1.86 0.13
C ASN A 58 -15.55 -1.11 -0.45
N PRO A 59 -15.13 -1.41 -1.70
CA PRO A 59 -13.88 -0.88 -2.25
C PRO A 59 -13.86 0.64 -2.36
N TYR A 60 -15.00 1.26 -2.68
CA TYR A 60 -15.09 2.72 -2.81
C TYR A 60 -15.02 3.39 -1.44
N ALA A 61 -15.84 2.95 -0.49
CA ALA A 61 -15.81 3.50 0.86
C ALA A 61 -14.45 3.32 1.54
N ASN A 62 -13.78 2.19 1.28
CA ASN A 62 -12.45 1.89 1.79
C ASN A 62 -11.37 2.82 1.18
N LEU A 63 -11.41 3.04 -0.14
CA LEU A 63 -10.48 3.93 -0.82
C LEU A 63 -10.71 5.40 -0.46
N ASP A 64 -11.96 5.85 -0.33
CA ASP A 64 -12.30 7.22 0.07
C ASP A 64 -11.68 7.56 1.43
N GLU A 65 -11.86 6.68 2.42
CA GLU A 65 -11.29 6.88 3.75
C GLU A 65 -9.78 6.78 3.76
N ALA A 66 -9.21 5.85 3.00
CA ALA A 66 -7.76 5.74 2.89
C ALA A 66 -7.14 7.00 2.27
N ALA A 67 -7.74 7.53 1.21
CA ALA A 67 -7.30 8.75 0.53
C ALA A 67 -7.40 9.96 1.46
N GLY A 68 -8.53 10.13 2.15
CA GLY A 68 -8.70 11.22 3.13
C GLY A 68 -7.69 11.12 4.28
N LEU A 69 -7.42 9.91 4.77
CA LEU A 69 -6.46 9.68 5.84
C LEU A 69 -5.03 10.02 5.43
N ILE A 70 -4.53 9.46 4.32
CA ILE A 70 -3.16 9.72 3.87
C ILE A 70 -2.96 11.19 3.47
N ARG A 71 -3.99 11.84 2.91
CA ARG A 71 -3.97 13.27 2.61
C ARG A 71 -3.80 14.11 3.87
N ARG A 72 -4.60 13.86 4.93
CA ARG A 72 -4.45 14.56 6.22
C ARG A 72 -3.03 14.43 6.78
N TYR A 73 -2.46 13.23 6.76
CA TYR A 73 -1.08 13.06 7.24
C TYR A 73 -0.05 13.77 6.38
N PHE A 74 -0.28 13.91 5.08
CA PHE A 74 0.55 14.77 4.25
C PHE A 74 0.36 16.25 4.63
N ASP A 75 -0.87 16.73 4.79
CA ASP A 75 -1.12 18.13 5.16
C ASP A 75 -0.44 18.51 6.48
N GLU A 76 -0.39 17.58 7.44
CA GLU A 76 0.29 17.77 8.72
C GLU A 76 1.82 17.70 8.65
N SER A 77 2.39 17.02 7.65
CA SER A 77 3.83 16.71 7.61
C SER A 77 4.60 17.34 6.46
N GLY A 78 3.92 17.71 5.38
CA GLY A 78 4.53 18.15 4.12
C GLY A 78 5.32 17.06 3.37
N ASP A 79 5.30 15.80 3.84
CA ASP A 79 6.15 14.73 3.32
C ASP A 79 5.36 13.42 3.14
N TRP A 80 5.30 12.93 1.91
CA TRP A 80 4.61 11.69 1.55
C TRP A 80 5.19 10.44 2.21
N LEU A 81 6.49 10.39 2.48
CA LEU A 81 7.09 9.28 3.23
C LEU A 81 6.61 9.32 4.69
N ILE A 82 6.56 10.50 5.32
CA ILE A 82 6.01 10.62 6.68
C ILE A 82 4.53 10.24 6.68
N ALA A 83 3.75 10.71 5.71
CA ALA A 83 2.34 10.38 5.56
C ALA A 83 2.10 8.87 5.42
N ALA A 84 2.87 8.19 4.56
CA ALA A 84 2.79 6.74 4.38
C ALA A 84 3.17 5.98 5.67
N GLY A 85 4.18 6.47 6.40
CA GLY A 85 4.55 5.92 7.71
C GLY A 85 3.43 6.02 8.74
N ARG A 86 2.78 7.19 8.84
CA ARG A 86 1.64 7.44 9.74
C ARG A 86 0.40 6.64 9.33
N TYR A 87 0.15 6.50 8.03
CA TYR A 87 -0.91 5.65 7.51
C TYR A 87 -0.79 4.21 8.05
N HIS A 88 0.41 3.63 7.95
CA HIS A 88 0.66 2.27 8.42
C HIS A 88 0.69 2.15 9.96
N ARG A 89 1.24 3.17 10.63
CA ARG A 89 1.29 3.23 12.10
C ARG A 89 1.20 4.68 12.57
N PRO A 90 0.02 5.18 12.99
CA PRO A 90 -0.18 6.59 13.31
C PRO A 90 0.74 7.11 14.42
N ALA A 91 1.02 6.29 15.43
CA ALA A 91 1.94 6.60 16.52
C ALA A 91 3.42 6.70 16.09
N GLY A 92 3.75 6.38 14.84
CA GLY A 92 5.11 6.45 14.33
C GLY A 92 6.05 5.37 14.89
N GLY A 93 7.25 5.78 15.28
CA GLY A 93 8.28 4.93 15.88
C GLY A 93 8.95 3.95 14.90
N ALA A 94 9.62 2.94 15.45
CA ALA A 94 10.39 1.98 14.67
C ALA A 94 9.57 1.23 13.59
N PRO A 95 8.30 0.82 13.82
CA PRO A 95 7.48 0.22 12.77
C PRO A 95 7.22 1.17 11.59
N ALA A 96 6.85 2.43 11.85
CA ALA A 96 6.67 3.41 10.79
C ALA A 96 7.99 3.73 10.07
N ALA A 97 9.10 3.81 10.79
CA ALA A 97 10.42 4.01 10.18
C ALA A 97 10.80 2.87 9.21
N ARG A 98 10.56 1.61 9.61
CA ARG A 98 10.76 0.46 8.72
C ARG A 98 9.87 0.52 7.49
N TYR A 99 8.58 0.84 7.67
CA TYR A 99 7.66 0.97 6.55
C TYR A 99 8.09 2.06 5.56
N ARG A 100 8.51 3.23 6.07
CA ARG A 100 9.06 4.31 5.24
C ARG A 100 10.29 3.91 4.44
N ALA A 101 11.18 3.10 5.02
CA ALA A 101 12.34 2.59 4.31
C ALA A 101 11.94 1.67 3.14
N VAL A 102 10.92 0.82 3.34
CA VAL A 102 10.35 -0.01 2.27
C VAL A 102 9.74 0.88 1.18
N VAL A 103 8.86 1.82 1.54
CA VAL A 103 8.24 2.74 0.55
C VAL A 103 9.29 3.52 -0.23
N ARG A 104 10.31 4.07 0.44
CA ARG A 104 11.41 4.78 -0.23
C ARG A 104 12.14 3.90 -1.24
N ARG A 105 12.42 2.65 -0.88
CA ARG A 105 13.06 1.68 -1.79
C ARG A 105 12.18 1.43 -3.01
N GLU A 106 10.89 1.18 -2.83
CA GLU A 106 9.97 0.94 -3.96
C GLU A 106 9.84 2.17 -4.88
N LEU A 107 9.76 3.38 -4.30
CA LEU A 107 9.75 4.62 -5.10
C LEU A 107 11.03 4.82 -5.90
N ALA A 108 12.20 4.49 -5.33
CA ALA A 108 13.47 4.57 -6.05
C ALA A 108 13.52 3.59 -7.23
N LEU A 109 12.96 2.37 -7.08
CA LEU A 109 12.85 1.41 -8.17
C LEU A 109 11.95 1.91 -9.30
N LEU A 110 10.83 2.57 -8.96
CA LEU A 110 9.93 3.17 -9.95
C LEU A 110 10.59 4.35 -10.68
N GLY A 111 11.34 5.19 -9.97
CA GLY A 111 12.09 6.29 -10.57
C GLY A 111 13.24 5.81 -11.48
N ALA A 112 13.92 4.74 -11.09
CA ALA A 112 14.99 4.12 -11.89
C ALA A 112 14.45 3.41 -13.15
N GLY A 113 13.19 2.97 -13.14
CA GLY A 113 12.50 2.38 -14.29
C GLY A 113 12.13 3.35 -15.41
N HIS A 114 12.35 4.66 -15.22
CA HIS A 114 12.08 5.70 -16.22
C HIS A 114 13.29 6.07 -17.11
N LEU A 115 14.43 5.39 -17.00
CA LEU A 115 15.51 5.59 -17.98
C LEU A 115 15.12 4.95 -19.33
N PRO A 116 14.99 5.72 -20.44
CA PRO A 116 14.78 5.14 -21.74
C PRO A 116 16.08 4.48 -22.21
N GLY A 117 16.06 3.15 -22.30
CA GLY A 117 16.96 2.38 -23.14
C GLY A 117 18.42 2.31 -22.68
N SER A 118 18.78 1.20 -22.03
CA SER A 118 20.03 0.55 -22.42
C SER A 118 19.80 -0.96 -22.46
N ALA A 119 19.49 -1.40 -23.67
CA ALA A 119 19.56 -2.80 -24.05
C ALA A 119 21.03 -3.18 -24.22
N LEU A 120 21.38 -4.32 -23.62
CA LEU A 120 22.47 -5.24 -24.01
C LEU A 120 23.92 -4.77 -23.78
N ALA A 121 24.58 -5.43 -22.82
CA ALA A 121 25.86 -6.08 -23.08
C ALA A 121 25.97 -7.34 -22.22
N ARG A 122 26.06 -8.49 -22.91
CA ARG A 122 26.54 -9.75 -22.36
C ARG A 122 28.07 -9.67 -22.26
N ASP A 123 28.63 -10.16 -21.16
CA ASP A 123 29.67 -11.20 -21.13
C ASP A 123 30.26 -11.30 -19.71
N GLY A 124 30.39 -12.52 -19.22
CA GLY A 124 30.81 -12.82 -17.85
C GLY A 124 32.30 -13.06 -17.72
N ILE A 125 32.81 -13.02 -16.48
CA ILE A 125 33.97 -13.78 -15.99
C ILE A 125 33.78 -14.07 -14.49
N SER A 126 34.25 -15.25 -14.08
CA SER A 126 34.24 -15.86 -12.75
C SER A 126 35.35 -15.35 -11.80
N GLU A 127 35.11 -15.57 -10.50
CA GLU A 127 36.07 -15.85 -9.40
C GLU A 127 36.88 -14.74 -8.67
N SER A 128 36.56 -14.65 -7.37
CA SER A 128 37.42 -14.85 -6.17
C SER A 128 38.35 -13.75 -5.61
N ALA A 129 38.13 -13.54 -4.30
CA ALA A 129 39.08 -13.29 -3.21
C ALA A 129 39.52 -11.85 -2.83
N SER A 130 39.31 -11.59 -1.53
CA SER A 130 40.16 -10.84 -0.59
C SER A 130 40.05 -9.31 -0.51
N GLY A 131 39.23 -8.90 0.48
CA GLY A 131 39.56 -7.98 1.57
C GLY A 131 40.38 -6.71 1.29
N GLU A 132 39.71 -5.56 1.37
CA GLU A 132 40.26 -4.35 2.00
C GLU A 132 39.13 -3.41 2.45
N ARG A 133 39.25 -2.89 3.67
CA ARG A 133 38.33 -1.89 4.24
C ARG A 133 38.60 -0.55 3.55
N LEU A 134 37.61 -0.02 2.84
CA LEU A 134 37.61 1.35 2.36
C LEU A 134 36.30 2.06 2.73
N ALA A 135 36.45 3.37 2.90
CA ALA A 135 35.58 4.31 3.59
C ALA A 135 34.09 4.27 3.20
N ALA A 136 33.26 4.71 4.16
CA ALA A 136 31.83 4.94 4.00
C ALA A 136 31.54 5.80 2.75
N ASN A 137 31.12 5.13 1.67
CA ASN A 137 30.63 5.80 0.48
C ASN A 137 29.16 6.18 0.75
N GLN A 138 28.90 7.47 0.95
CA GLN A 138 27.53 7.99 0.93
C GLN A 138 26.89 7.63 -0.41
N PRO A 139 25.72 7.00 -0.46
CA PRO A 139 25.02 6.81 -1.71
C PRO A 139 24.63 8.20 -2.23
N SER A 140 25.14 8.54 -3.42
CA SER A 140 24.74 9.72 -4.16
C SER A 140 23.22 9.70 -4.34
N GLU A 141 22.54 10.64 -3.70
CA GLU A 141 21.11 10.89 -3.90
C GLU A 141 20.89 11.38 -5.32
N THR A 142 20.69 10.48 -6.27
CA THR A 142 20.12 10.85 -7.58
C THR A 142 18.75 11.45 -7.32
N PRO A 143 18.48 12.71 -7.74
CA PRO A 143 17.17 13.32 -7.57
C PRO A 143 16.13 12.46 -8.29
N ILE A 144 15.22 11.85 -7.52
CA ILE A 144 14.04 11.22 -8.08
C ILE A 144 13.22 12.36 -8.72
N GLU A 145 12.89 12.26 -10.01
CA GLU A 145 11.99 13.23 -10.63
C GLU A 145 10.70 13.35 -9.80
N PRO A 146 10.16 14.56 -9.61
CA PRO A 146 9.01 14.76 -8.76
C PRO A 146 7.83 13.96 -9.30
N ILE A 147 7.44 12.91 -8.56
CA ILE A 147 6.20 12.19 -8.78
C ILE A 147 5.07 13.22 -8.77
N THR A 148 4.39 13.37 -9.89
CA THR A 148 3.24 14.27 -9.99
C THR A 148 2.03 13.57 -9.37
N TRP A 149 1.74 13.91 -8.12
CA TRP A 149 0.60 13.39 -7.39
C TRP A 149 -0.69 14.00 -7.91
N VAL A 150 -1.63 13.14 -8.30
CA VAL A 150 -3.00 13.54 -8.64
C VAL A 150 -3.87 13.34 -7.41
N THR A 151 -4.40 14.44 -6.84
CA THR A 151 -5.42 14.38 -5.79
C THR A 151 -6.72 13.87 -6.41
N PRO A 152 -7.25 12.70 -6.01
CA PRO A 152 -8.55 12.24 -6.50
C PRO A 152 -9.62 13.19 -5.97
N THR A 153 -10.40 13.81 -6.85
CA THR A 153 -11.63 14.49 -6.45
C THR A 153 -12.73 13.43 -6.28
N PRO A 154 -13.57 13.52 -5.23
CA PRO A 154 -14.73 12.66 -5.11
C PRO A 154 -15.58 12.78 -6.38
N ARG A 155 -15.94 11.66 -6.99
CA ARG A 155 -16.74 11.68 -8.21
C ARG A 155 -18.12 12.26 -7.85
N PRO A 156 -18.65 13.23 -8.60
CA PRO A 156 -19.99 13.79 -8.35
C PRO A 156 -21.09 12.73 -8.41
N ASP A 157 -20.82 11.58 -9.02
CA ASP A 157 -21.76 10.49 -9.28
C ASP A 157 -21.53 9.28 -8.35
N THR A 158 -20.94 9.48 -7.16
CA THR A 158 -20.70 8.38 -6.22
C THR A 158 -22.03 7.72 -5.85
N PRO A 159 -22.30 6.46 -6.22
CA PRO A 159 -23.60 5.84 -6.02
C PRO A 159 -23.90 5.65 -4.53
N ALA A 160 -25.19 5.67 -4.15
CA ALA A 160 -25.58 5.28 -2.81
C ALA A 160 -25.09 3.85 -2.52
N PRO A 161 -24.85 3.47 -1.25
CA PRO A 161 -24.29 2.16 -0.90
C PRO A 161 -25.03 0.94 -1.49
N ALA A 162 -26.32 1.10 -1.80
CA ALA A 162 -27.18 0.08 -2.42
C ALA A 162 -26.96 -0.11 -3.95
N ASP A 163 -26.33 0.84 -4.62
CA ASP A 163 -26.17 0.88 -6.09
C ASP A 163 -24.77 0.42 -6.54
N VAL A 164 -23.93 -0.04 -5.61
CA VAL A 164 -22.61 -0.58 -5.91
C VAL A 164 -22.75 -2.00 -6.44
N THR A 165 -22.70 -2.15 -7.77
CA THR A 165 -22.61 -3.46 -8.42
C THR A 165 -21.18 -3.98 -8.31
N TRP A 166 -21.01 -5.15 -7.67
CA TRP A 166 -19.72 -5.83 -7.60
C TRP A 166 -19.25 -6.24 -8.98
N VAL A 167 -18.24 -5.55 -9.51
CA VAL A 167 -17.54 -6.00 -10.71
C VAL A 167 -16.59 -7.10 -10.29
N THR A 168 -16.84 -8.34 -10.74
CA THR A 168 -15.80 -9.37 -10.74
C THR A 168 -14.78 -8.94 -11.79
N PRO A 169 -13.53 -8.56 -11.43
CA PRO A 169 -12.57 -8.16 -12.44
C PRO A 169 -12.33 -9.33 -13.38
N ALA A 170 -12.59 -9.14 -14.68
CA ALA A 170 -12.15 -10.08 -15.69
C ALA A 170 -10.64 -10.27 -15.52
N LYS A 171 -10.16 -11.53 -15.51
CA LYS A 171 -8.72 -11.84 -15.48
C LYS A 171 -8.06 -11.10 -16.63
N ARG A 172 -7.41 -9.95 -16.36
CA ARG A 172 -6.59 -9.29 -17.35
C ARG A 172 -5.34 -10.15 -17.53
N PRO A 173 -4.93 -10.46 -18.76
CA PRO A 173 -3.71 -11.23 -19.03
C PRO A 173 -2.49 -10.30 -18.87
N TRP A 174 -2.22 -9.84 -17.65
CA TRP A 174 -0.93 -9.21 -17.30
C TRP A 174 0.03 -10.21 -16.65
N THR A 175 -0.44 -11.43 -16.32
CA THR A 175 0.40 -12.52 -15.80
C THR A 175 1.02 -13.41 -16.89
N ALA A 176 0.77 -13.15 -18.17
CA ALA A 176 1.31 -13.98 -19.25
C ALA A 176 2.67 -13.51 -19.80
N GLU A 177 3.10 -12.27 -19.54
CA GLU A 177 4.31 -11.71 -20.15
C GLU A 177 5.57 -11.78 -19.25
N VAL A 178 5.45 -12.35 -18.05
CA VAL A 178 6.60 -12.61 -17.14
C VAL A 178 7.02 -14.09 -17.14
N ALA A 179 6.33 -14.96 -17.90
CA ALA A 179 6.58 -16.41 -17.91
C ALA A 179 7.50 -16.90 -19.05
N HIS A 180 8.10 -16.00 -19.84
CA HIS A 180 9.10 -16.36 -20.85
C HIS A 180 10.32 -15.44 -20.80
N ARG A 181 11.12 -15.55 -19.73
CA ARG A 181 12.57 -15.38 -19.76
C ARG A 181 13.22 -16.31 -18.74
#